data_AF-B8MD30-F1
#
_entry.id   AF-B8MD30-F1
#
_cell.length_a   1.000
_cell.length_b   1.000
_cell.length_c   1.000
_cell.angle_alpha   90.00
_cell.angle_beta   90.00
_cell.angle_gamma   90.00
#
_symmetry.space_group_name_H-M   'P 1'
#
loop_
_entity.id
_entity.type
_entity.pdbx_description
1 polymer ?
#
loop_
_entity_poly.entity_id
_entity_poly.type
_entity_poly.pdbx_seq_one_letter_code
_entity_poly.pdbx_strand_id
1 'polypeptide(L)'
;MPRVPFLGRLAWAEYLALFASLSLVFVEGFLRLITLCLPDPVIRFCYEQSKALFNALTSTQTRASRAKTRSLAESIAQAVDFADLCSIYGYEAEEHIVQTRDGYLLGLHRLPYRRGEEADYVNAGEAGVRKKVVYLHHGLLMNSEVWVCLTDEQRCLPFQLVERGYDVWLGNNRGNKYSKKSTRNSPATTDFWDFSIDEFAFHDIPDSIEYILEVTKQPSLSYIGFSQGTAQAFAALSIHPTLNQKLDVFVALAPAMSPAGLYNGIVDALMKASPQVVFLAFGRRSILSSTAMWQAILYPPIFVRIIDISLRTLFNWTGENISQHQKLAAYPHLYSFTSTKSVVHWFQIIRNKAFQMYDDEVGGPLAVGNNSRYYKPVRYPTRNIRSPIVLIYGGSDSLVDIGVMLRELPRRTTVREIPKYEHLDFLWASDVNELVFNHVYDALERYAHGQSTVEIPLQITGPETDSNGDDQFSLRPVKEDITLRESPRRHLRTDSMNSNKGRFSPNTLTYGDEDWRIDPSKAPEDVDLDTLT
;
A
#
# COMPACT_ATOMS: atom_id res chain seq x y z
N MET A 1 -44.23 -10.17 -8.19
CA MET A 1 -43.72 -10.31 -9.57
C MET A 1 -43.58 -11.80 -9.89
N PRO A 2 -43.88 -12.26 -11.11
CA PRO A 2 -43.62 -13.64 -11.52
C PRO A 2 -42.11 -13.94 -11.51
N ARG A 3 -41.73 -15.17 -11.18
CA ARG A 3 -40.35 -15.68 -11.25
C ARG A 3 -40.20 -16.58 -12.48
N VAL A 4 -39.15 -16.40 -13.26
CA VAL A 4 -38.91 -17.21 -14.48
C VAL A 4 -38.18 -18.51 -14.09
N PRO A 5 -38.57 -19.70 -14.60
CA PRO A 5 -38.17 -20.97 -13.98
C PRO A 5 -36.67 -21.31 -14.04
N PHE A 6 -35.90 -20.74 -14.97
CA PHE A 6 -34.51 -21.12 -15.20
C PHE A 6 -33.49 -20.52 -14.22
N LEU A 7 -33.83 -19.41 -13.56
CA LEU A 7 -32.89 -18.64 -12.74
C LEU A 7 -33.61 -18.17 -11.46
N GLY A 8 -33.44 -18.91 -10.36
CA GLY A 8 -34.26 -18.73 -9.16
C GLY A 8 -33.83 -17.63 -8.17
N ARG A 9 -32.86 -16.77 -8.51
CA ARG A 9 -32.15 -15.92 -7.53
C ARG A 9 -32.18 -14.40 -7.76
N LEU A 10 -32.56 -13.92 -8.93
CA LEU A 10 -32.52 -12.48 -9.27
C LEU A 10 -33.90 -11.98 -9.75
N ALA A 11 -34.17 -10.69 -9.60
CA ALA A 11 -35.34 -10.02 -10.14
C ALA A 11 -35.17 -9.66 -11.63
N TRP A 12 -36.26 -9.30 -12.32
CA TRP A 12 -36.20 -8.89 -13.74
C TRP A 12 -35.23 -7.71 -13.99
N ALA A 13 -35.24 -6.71 -13.10
CA ALA A 13 -34.29 -5.59 -13.15
C ALA A 13 -32.83 -6.05 -12.93
N GLU A 14 -32.60 -7.06 -12.07
CA GLU A 14 -31.29 -7.65 -11.84
C GLU A 14 -30.81 -8.51 -13.03
N TYR A 15 -31.70 -9.08 -13.85
CA TYR A 15 -31.33 -9.71 -15.13
C TYR A 15 -30.95 -8.69 -16.21
N LEU A 16 -31.68 -7.57 -16.32
CA LEU A 16 -31.31 -6.47 -17.21
C LEU A 16 -29.97 -5.85 -16.79
N ALA A 17 -29.75 -5.68 -15.49
CA ALA A 17 -28.46 -5.31 -14.92
C ALA A 17 -27.35 -6.29 -15.29
N LEU A 18 -27.55 -7.59 -15.07
CA LEU A 18 -26.57 -8.64 -15.37
C LEU A 18 -26.22 -8.69 -16.87
N PHE A 19 -27.21 -8.52 -17.75
CA PHE A 19 -27.00 -8.45 -19.19
C PHE A 19 -26.22 -7.19 -19.60
N ALA A 20 -26.52 -6.04 -18.99
CA ALA A 20 -25.76 -4.81 -19.21
C ALA A 20 -24.30 -4.96 -18.72
N SER A 21 -24.07 -5.57 -17.55
CA SER A 21 -22.73 -5.89 -17.03
C SER A 21 -21.98 -6.84 -17.97
N LEU A 22 -22.60 -7.92 -18.44
CA LEU A 22 -21.99 -8.84 -19.40
C LEU A 22 -21.66 -8.14 -20.73
N SER A 23 -22.51 -7.22 -21.18
CA SER A 23 -22.26 -6.41 -22.39
C SER A 23 -21.07 -5.47 -22.20
N LEU A 24 -20.98 -4.78 -21.05
CA LEU A 24 -19.85 -3.92 -20.70
C LEU A 24 -18.53 -4.69 -20.61
N VAL A 25 -18.54 -5.92 -20.14
CA VAL A 25 -17.30 -6.71 -20.04
C VAL A 25 -16.95 -7.43 -21.35
N PHE A 26 -17.92 -7.75 -22.22
CA PHE A 26 -17.61 -8.06 -23.62
C PHE A 26 -16.90 -6.88 -24.31
N VAL A 27 -17.34 -5.65 -24.02
CA VAL A 27 -16.66 -4.43 -24.48
C VAL A 27 -15.26 -4.29 -23.87
N GLU A 28 -15.04 -4.55 -22.57
CA GLU A 28 -13.67 -4.62 -21.99
C GLU A 28 -12.80 -5.67 -22.69
N GLY A 29 -13.33 -6.85 -23.00
CA GLY A 29 -12.61 -7.90 -23.72
C GLY A 29 -12.21 -7.48 -25.14
N PHE A 30 -13.10 -6.78 -25.86
CA PHE A 30 -12.85 -6.23 -27.19
C PHE A 30 -11.85 -5.06 -27.15
N LEU A 31 -12.00 -4.14 -26.18
CA LEU A 31 -11.04 -3.06 -25.92
C LEU A 31 -9.65 -3.61 -25.59
N ARG A 32 -9.56 -4.68 -24.79
CA ARG A 32 -8.29 -5.37 -24.47
C ARG A 32 -7.61 -5.99 -25.71
N LEU A 33 -8.37 -6.41 -26.72
CA LEU A 33 -7.79 -6.84 -27.99
C LEU A 33 -7.21 -5.64 -28.76
N ILE A 34 -7.91 -4.51 -28.74
CA ILE A 34 -7.48 -3.25 -29.36
C ILE A 34 -6.24 -2.66 -28.66
N THR A 35 -6.14 -2.71 -27.33
CA THR A 35 -4.99 -2.17 -26.57
C THR A 35 -3.66 -2.81 -26.95
N LEU A 36 -3.66 -4.11 -27.26
CA LEU A 36 -2.45 -4.87 -27.60
C LEU A 36 -1.86 -4.50 -28.98
N CYS A 37 -2.57 -3.72 -29.79
CA CYS A 37 -2.18 -3.37 -31.16
C CYS A 37 -2.34 -1.86 -31.47
N LEU A 38 -2.41 -1.01 -30.44
CA LEU A 38 -2.63 0.44 -30.55
C LEU A 38 -1.29 1.17 -30.77
N PRO A 39 -1.00 1.73 -31.96
CA PRO A 39 0.28 2.41 -32.21
C PRO A 39 0.23 3.88 -31.77
N ASP A 40 1.39 4.44 -31.41
CA ASP A 40 1.52 5.81 -30.88
C ASP A 40 0.78 6.91 -31.66
N PRO A 41 0.72 6.92 -33.01
CA PRO A 41 -0.04 7.94 -33.74
C PRO A 41 -1.54 7.94 -33.43
N VAL A 42 -2.11 6.76 -33.12
CA VAL A 42 -3.53 6.62 -32.76
C VAL A 42 -3.75 7.03 -31.30
N ILE A 43 -2.83 6.70 -30.39
CA ILE A 43 -2.84 7.19 -29.01
C ILE A 43 -2.83 8.73 -29.01
N ARG A 44 -1.89 9.34 -29.74
CA ARG A 44 -1.77 10.80 -29.89
C ARG A 44 -3.00 11.44 -30.54
N PHE A 45 -3.57 10.81 -31.57
CA PHE A 45 -4.81 11.28 -32.20
C PHE A 45 -5.98 11.31 -31.21
N CYS A 46 -6.24 10.20 -30.52
CA CYS A 46 -7.34 10.11 -29.56
C CYS A 46 -7.13 11.05 -28.35
N TYR A 47 -5.89 11.24 -27.91
CA TYR A 47 -5.51 12.23 -26.90
C TYR A 47 -5.87 13.66 -27.34
N GLU A 48 -5.40 14.09 -28.52
CA GLU A 48 -5.70 15.44 -29.03
C GLU A 48 -7.20 15.64 -29.31
N GLN A 49 -7.94 14.62 -29.74
CA GLN A 49 -9.40 14.69 -29.89
C GLN A 49 -10.12 14.82 -28.54
N SER A 50 -9.71 14.08 -27.51
CA SER A 50 -10.31 14.21 -26.16
C SER A 50 -9.99 15.57 -25.53
N LYS A 51 -8.78 16.09 -25.76
CA LYS A 51 -8.35 17.45 -25.39
C LYS A 51 -9.12 18.53 -26.16
N ALA A 52 -9.42 18.33 -27.44
CA ALA A 52 -10.27 19.23 -28.23
C ALA A 52 -11.71 19.25 -27.70
N LEU A 53 -12.29 18.07 -27.42
CA LEU A 53 -13.61 17.92 -26.81
C LEU A 53 -13.69 18.63 -25.45
N PHE A 54 -12.68 18.46 -24.58
CA PHE A 54 -12.60 19.20 -23.32
C PHE A 54 -12.61 20.71 -23.54
N ASN A 55 -11.76 21.22 -24.44
CA ASN A 55 -11.66 22.64 -24.74
C ASN A 55 -12.94 23.23 -25.36
N ALA A 56 -13.73 22.44 -26.08
CA ALA A 56 -15.03 22.84 -26.62
C ALA A 56 -16.14 22.89 -25.54
N LEU A 57 -16.02 22.09 -24.48
CA LEU A 57 -17.01 21.99 -23.40
C LEU A 57 -16.70 22.89 -22.18
N THR A 58 -15.48 23.43 -22.05
CA THR A 58 -15.10 24.29 -20.91
C THR A 58 -15.13 25.79 -21.24
N SER A 59 -15.74 26.59 -20.35
CA SER A 59 -15.79 28.04 -20.48
C SER A 59 -14.43 28.73 -20.25
N THR A 60 -14.26 29.89 -20.91
CA THR A 60 -12.99 30.60 -21.06
C THR A 60 -12.38 31.12 -19.74
N GLN A 61 -13.20 31.33 -18.70
CA GLN A 61 -12.76 31.87 -17.40
C GLN A 61 -11.76 30.96 -16.68
N THR A 62 -11.78 29.65 -16.94
CA THR A 62 -10.98 28.64 -16.21
C THR A 62 -9.49 28.61 -16.55
N ARG A 63 -9.02 29.44 -17.49
CA ARG A 63 -7.67 29.33 -18.10
C ARG A 63 -6.54 30.08 -17.40
N ALA A 64 -6.83 31.06 -16.51
CA ALA A 64 -5.83 32.05 -16.10
C ALA A 64 -5.10 31.81 -14.76
N SER A 65 -5.62 30.97 -13.85
CA SER A 65 -5.17 30.93 -12.43
C SER A 65 -4.18 29.80 -12.08
N ARG A 66 -3.60 29.09 -13.07
CA ARG A 66 -2.94 27.78 -12.86
C ARG A 66 -1.52 27.70 -13.44
N ALA A 67 -0.61 28.55 -12.96
CA ALA A 67 0.80 28.52 -13.35
C ALA A 67 1.67 27.61 -12.46
N LYS A 68 1.78 27.90 -11.15
CA LYS A 68 2.78 27.25 -10.27
C LYS A 68 2.32 25.89 -9.71
N THR A 69 1.14 25.82 -9.10
CA THR A 69 0.52 24.56 -8.59
C THR A 69 0.23 23.53 -9.69
N ARG A 70 0.28 23.96 -10.95
CA ARG A 70 0.13 23.10 -12.12
C ARG A 70 1.40 22.29 -12.38
N SER A 71 2.58 22.91 -12.28
CA SER A 71 3.87 22.24 -12.53
C SER A 71 4.06 21.02 -11.63
N LEU A 72 3.86 21.16 -10.31
CA LEU A 72 4.02 20.05 -9.36
C LEU A 72 3.02 18.91 -9.61
N ALA A 73 1.76 19.24 -9.87
CA ALA A 73 0.74 18.23 -10.18
C ALA A 73 0.99 17.52 -11.51
N GLU A 74 1.57 18.21 -12.51
CA GLU A 74 2.00 17.60 -13.78
C GLU A 74 3.27 16.76 -13.62
N SER A 75 4.23 17.17 -12.77
CA SER A 75 5.41 16.35 -12.44
C SER A 75 5.04 15.06 -11.72
N ILE A 76 4.16 15.12 -10.70
CA ILE A 76 3.67 13.93 -9.99
C ILE A 76 2.97 12.99 -10.98
N ALA A 77 2.01 13.49 -11.77
CA ALA A 77 1.27 12.71 -12.76
C ALA A 77 2.12 12.12 -13.92
N GLN A 78 3.39 12.50 -14.02
CA GLN A 78 4.35 12.03 -15.02
C GLN A 78 5.47 11.16 -14.42
N ALA A 79 5.54 11.01 -13.10
CA ALA A 79 6.48 10.13 -12.43
C ALA A 79 6.28 8.68 -12.90
N VAL A 80 7.38 8.00 -13.24
CA VAL A 80 7.37 6.65 -13.79
C VAL A 80 7.13 5.62 -12.68
N ASP A 81 7.63 5.86 -11.48
CA ASP A 81 7.60 4.94 -10.34
C ASP A 81 7.63 5.63 -8.96
N PHE A 82 7.93 4.85 -7.92
CA PHE A 82 7.90 5.28 -6.52
C PHE A 82 9.14 6.11 -6.16
N ALA A 83 10.30 5.81 -6.73
CA ALA A 83 11.54 6.56 -6.50
C ALA A 83 11.44 7.94 -7.15
N ASP A 84 10.90 8.03 -8.38
CA ASP A 84 10.56 9.31 -9.02
C ASP A 84 9.67 10.18 -8.10
N LEU A 85 8.57 9.61 -7.57
CA LEU A 85 7.63 10.32 -6.68
C LEU A 85 8.29 10.83 -5.39
N CYS A 86 9.25 10.09 -4.84
CA CYS A 86 10.00 10.51 -3.66
C CYS A 86 11.06 11.57 -4.00
N SER A 87 11.71 11.46 -5.16
CA SER A 87 12.72 12.41 -5.64
C SER A 87 12.17 13.82 -5.88
N ILE A 88 10.89 13.94 -6.29
CA ILE A 88 10.17 15.23 -6.42
C ILE A 88 10.18 16.02 -5.10
N TYR A 89 10.21 15.32 -3.97
CA TYR A 89 10.27 15.90 -2.62
C TYR A 89 11.66 15.81 -1.98
N GLY A 90 12.68 15.33 -2.69
CA GLY A 90 14.05 15.18 -2.17
C GLY A 90 14.20 14.05 -1.16
N TYR A 91 13.36 13.00 -1.24
CA TYR A 91 13.53 11.76 -0.49
C TYR A 91 14.16 10.68 -1.37
N GLU A 92 15.17 10.00 -0.84
CA GLU A 92 15.75 8.80 -1.44
C GLU A 92 14.97 7.55 -0.99
N ALA A 93 14.73 6.62 -1.92
CA ALA A 93 13.97 5.41 -1.68
C ALA A 93 14.81 4.16 -2.02
N GLU A 94 14.88 3.22 -1.08
CA GLU A 94 15.50 1.91 -1.30
C GLU A 94 14.45 0.91 -1.83
N GLU A 95 14.80 0.12 -2.86
CA GLU A 95 13.96 -0.97 -3.39
C GLU A 95 14.41 -2.33 -2.84
N HIS A 96 13.45 -3.15 -2.40
CA HIS A 96 13.71 -4.47 -1.82
C HIS A 96 12.86 -5.56 -2.50
N ILE A 97 13.51 -6.63 -2.97
CA ILE A 97 12.82 -7.79 -3.55
C ILE A 97 12.64 -8.88 -2.49
N VAL A 98 11.39 -9.12 -2.07
CA VAL A 98 11.03 -10.16 -1.11
C VAL A 98 10.48 -11.39 -1.83
N GLN A 99 11.08 -12.56 -1.60
CA GLN A 99 10.53 -13.82 -2.09
C GLN A 99 9.60 -14.45 -1.05
N THR A 100 8.33 -14.59 -1.41
CA THR A 100 7.32 -15.35 -0.64
C THR A 100 7.56 -16.86 -0.69
N ARG A 101 7.04 -17.61 0.30
CA ARG A 101 7.14 -19.08 0.40
C ARG A 101 6.56 -19.83 -0.80
N ASP A 102 5.54 -19.29 -1.46
CA ASP A 102 4.95 -19.86 -2.67
C ASP A 102 5.59 -19.33 -3.97
N GLY A 103 6.57 -18.44 -3.87
CA GLY A 103 7.49 -18.09 -4.95
C GLY A 103 7.09 -16.87 -5.79
N TYR A 104 6.23 -15.98 -5.30
CA TYR A 104 6.08 -14.63 -5.84
C TYR A 104 7.21 -13.72 -5.34
N LEU A 105 7.68 -12.83 -6.20
CA LEU A 105 8.65 -11.79 -5.85
C LEU A 105 7.89 -10.47 -5.69
N LEU A 106 7.97 -9.87 -4.50
CA LEU A 106 7.31 -8.63 -4.13
C LEU A 106 8.31 -7.48 -4.13
N GLY A 107 7.96 -6.35 -4.75
CA GLY A 107 8.76 -5.12 -4.69
C GLY A 107 8.31 -4.25 -3.53
N LEU A 108 9.04 -4.28 -2.42
CA LEU A 108 8.86 -3.37 -1.29
C LEU A 108 9.70 -2.11 -1.51
N HIS A 109 9.18 -0.97 -1.07
CA HIS A 109 9.95 0.27 -1.02
C HIS A 109 10.22 0.67 0.43
N ARG A 110 11.31 1.40 0.66
CA ARG A 110 11.71 1.87 1.98
C ARG A 110 12.21 3.32 1.90
N LEU A 111 11.87 4.12 2.91
CA LEU A 111 12.34 5.48 3.14
C LEU A 111 13.07 5.49 4.50
N PRO A 112 14.40 5.36 4.53
CA PRO A 112 15.15 5.23 5.78
C PRO A 112 15.62 6.58 6.34
N TYR A 113 15.87 7.57 5.48
CA TYR A 113 16.60 8.81 5.79
C TYR A 113 15.69 10.03 5.70
N ARG A 114 15.82 10.98 6.65
CA ARG A 114 15.27 12.34 6.51
C ARG A 114 15.99 13.09 5.41
N ARG A 115 15.40 14.19 4.94
CA ARG A 115 16.01 15.04 3.91
C ARG A 115 17.34 15.63 4.40
N GLY A 116 18.46 15.20 3.81
CA GLY A 116 19.80 15.61 4.20
C GLY A 116 20.36 14.91 5.45
N GLU A 117 19.79 13.76 5.86
CA GLU A 117 20.37 12.92 6.90
C GLU A 117 21.50 12.05 6.32
N GLU A 118 22.72 12.56 6.36
CA GLU A 118 23.92 11.77 6.11
C GLU A 118 24.16 10.79 7.27
N ALA A 119 23.81 9.52 7.07
CA ALA A 119 24.05 8.43 8.02
C ALA A 119 24.44 7.16 7.27
N ASP A 120 25.56 6.52 7.64
CA ASP A 120 26.16 5.41 6.89
C ASP A 120 25.14 4.31 6.54
N TYR A 121 24.37 3.85 7.53
CA TYR A 121 23.22 2.97 7.33
C TYR A 121 22.17 3.14 8.45
N VAL A 122 20.88 3.19 8.08
CA VAL A 122 19.76 3.12 9.04
C VAL A 122 19.38 1.66 9.31
N ASN A 123 19.27 1.31 10.60
CA ASN A 123 18.94 -0.01 11.13
C ASN A 123 19.89 -1.17 10.72
N ALA A 124 21.08 -0.90 10.17
CA ALA A 124 22.12 -1.90 9.89
C ALA A 124 23.40 -1.66 10.71
N GLY A 125 24.19 -2.71 10.95
CA GLY A 125 25.42 -2.67 11.76
C GLY A 125 25.19 -2.39 13.25
N GLU A 126 26.25 -2.52 14.06
CA GLU A 126 26.18 -2.22 15.51
C GLU A 126 26.26 -0.70 15.80
N ALA A 127 26.86 0.08 14.90
CA ALA A 127 27.05 1.52 15.04
C ALA A 127 26.04 2.38 14.25
N GLY A 128 25.18 1.78 13.42
CA GLY A 128 24.22 2.50 12.58
C GLY A 128 23.02 3.06 13.36
N VAL A 129 22.38 4.10 12.80
CA VAL A 129 21.25 4.79 13.43
C VAL A 129 20.06 3.85 13.57
N ARG A 130 19.53 3.69 14.79
CA ARG A 130 18.37 2.85 15.07
C ARG A 130 17.10 3.69 15.04
N LYS A 131 16.09 3.22 14.30
CA LYS A 131 14.79 3.86 14.12
C LYS A 131 13.68 2.83 14.28
N LYS A 132 12.55 3.21 14.89
CA LYS A 132 11.36 2.35 14.96
C LYS A 132 10.80 2.14 13.56
N VAL A 133 10.33 0.93 13.25
CA VAL A 133 9.90 0.57 11.90
C VAL A 133 8.38 0.67 11.75
N VAL A 134 7.94 1.28 10.65
CA VAL A 134 6.52 1.37 10.26
C VAL A 134 6.33 0.77 8.87
N TYR A 135 5.40 -0.17 8.72
CA TYR A 135 5.04 -0.81 7.45
C TYR A 135 3.66 -0.36 7.00
N LEU A 136 3.57 0.35 5.87
CA LEU A 136 2.34 0.83 5.26
C LEU A 136 1.89 -0.10 4.12
N HIS A 137 0.60 -0.41 4.04
CA HIS A 137 0.08 -1.35 3.04
C HIS A 137 -1.23 -0.90 2.37
N HIS A 138 -1.24 -0.97 1.03
CA HIS A 138 -2.23 -0.30 0.17
C HIS A 138 -3.59 -1.04 0.04
N GLY A 139 -4.56 -0.36 -0.58
CA GLY A 139 -5.91 -0.87 -0.81
C GLY A 139 -6.08 -1.84 -1.99
N LEU A 140 -7.33 -2.18 -2.30
CA LEU A 140 -7.70 -3.01 -3.45
C LEU A 140 -7.35 -2.26 -4.75
N LEU A 141 -6.77 -2.97 -5.73
CA LEU A 141 -6.38 -2.41 -7.03
C LEU A 141 -5.39 -1.24 -6.93
N MET A 142 -4.52 -1.22 -5.92
CA MET A 142 -3.52 -0.16 -5.69
C MET A 142 -2.08 -0.71 -5.70
N ASN A 143 -1.12 0.19 -5.50
CA ASN A 143 0.29 -0.09 -5.22
C ASN A 143 0.78 0.90 -4.14
N SER A 144 2.08 0.92 -3.84
CA SER A 144 2.70 1.82 -2.85
C SER A 144 2.69 3.31 -3.23
N GLU A 145 2.54 3.67 -4.51
CA GLU A 145 2.58 5.08 -4.99
C GLU A 145 1.48 5.94 -4.38
N VAL A 146 0.32 5.33 -4.07
CA VAL A 146 -0.86 6.03 -3.54
C VAL A 146 -0.60 6.76 -2.22
N TRP A 147 0.43 6.34 -1.47
CA TRP A 147 0.86 6.96 -0.22
C TRP A 147 1.72 8.22 -0.40
N VAL A 148 2.32 8.43 -1.59
CA VAL A 148 3.32 9.49 -1.84
C VAL A 148 2.98 10.43 -3.00
N CYS A 149 2.00 10.11 -3.86
CA CYS A 149 1.57 10.95 -4.99
C CYS A 149 0.74 12.20 -4.60
N LEU A 150 1.10 12.85 -3.49
CA LEU A 150 0.43 14.05 -2.99
C LEU A 150 1.01 15.33 -3.57
N THR A 151 0.18 16.36 -3.75
CA THR A 151 0.60 17.71 -4.19
C THR A 151 1.04 18.60 -3.02
N ASP A 152 1.24 18.03 -1.84
CA ASP A 152 1.66 18.70 -0.60
C ASP A 152 2.34 17.68 0.31
N GLU A 153 3.56 17.99 0.72
CA GLU A 153 4.42 17.16 1.54
C GLU A 153 3.89 17.00 2.98
N GLN A 154 3.23 18.02 3.52
CA GLN A 154 2.72 18.00 4.90
C GLN A 154 1.53 17.03 5.06
N ARG A 155 0.89 16.67 3.95
CA ARG A 155 -0.20 15.68 3.86
C ARG A 155 0.28 14.28 3.50
N CYS A 156 1.58 14.06 3.31
CA CYS A 156 2.14 12.76 2.94
C CYS A 156 2.56 11.96 4.19
N LEU A 157 1.79 10.94 4.57
CA LEU A 157 2.02 10.19 5.80
C LEU A 157 3.42 9.52 5.86
N PRO A 158 3.94 8.87 4.79
CA PRO A 158 5.31 8.34 4.80
C PRO A 158 6.36 9.41 5.12
N PHE A 159 6.36 10.56 4.42
CA PHE A 159 7.34 11.62 4.64
C PHE A 159 7.23 12.19 6.07
N GLN A 160 6.01 12.40 6.57
CA GLN A 160 5.78 12.88 7.93
C GLN A 160 6.21 11.89 9.03
N LEU A 161 6.25 10.58 8.74
CA LEU A 161 6.82 9.56 9.62
C LEU A 161 8.35 9.51 9.55
N VAL A 162 8.93 9.64 8.34
CA VAL A 162 10.39 9.75 8.15
C VAL A 162 10.95 10.93 8.95
N GLU A 163 10.35 12.12 8.84
CA GLU A 163 10.78 13.31 9.60
C GLU A 163 10.60 13.14 11.12
N ARG A 164 9.62 12.35 11.57
CA ARG A 164 9.48 11.96 12.99
C ARG A 164 10.49 10.90 13.46
N GLY A 165 11.35 10.40 12.57
CA GLY A 165 12.46 9.49 12.91
C GLY A 165 12.12 8.01 12.80
N TYR A 166 11.08 7.65 12.05
CA TYR A 166 10.75 6.25 11.74
C TYR A 166 11.50 5.76 10.49
N ASP A 167 11.75 4.45 10.43
CA ASP A 167 12.20 3.73 9.22
C ASP A 167 10.95 3.18 8.52
N VAL A 168 10.63 3.74 7.36
CA VAL A 168 9.29 3.63 6.76
C VAL A 168 9.30 2.71 5.55
N TRP A 169 8.58 1.60 5.63
CA TRP A 169 8.46 0.58 4.60
C TRP A 169 7.07 0.59 3.97
N LEU A 170 6.98 0.32 2.67
CA LEU A 170 5.73 0.31 1.90
C LEU A 170 5.60 -0.97 1.07
N GLY A 171 4.55 -1.74 1.34
CA GLY A 171 4.29 -3.04 0.71
C GLY A 171 3.57 -2.97 -0.63
N ASN A 172 3.70 -4.04 -1.42
CA ASN A 172 3.02 -4.22 -2.71
C ASN A 172 2.53 -5.66 -2.91
N ASN A 173 1.22 -5.83 -3.10
CA ASN A 173 0.60 -7.15 -3.32
C ASN A 173 1.08 -7.81 -4.61
N ARG A 174 1.26 -9.14 -4.58
CA ARG A 174 1.50 -9.98 -5.77
C ARG A 174 0.62 -9.58 -6.97
N GLY A 175 1.24 -9.53 -8.14
CA GLY A 175 0.59 -9.20 -9.42
C GLY A 175 0.37 -7.71 -9.71
N ASN A 176 0.59 -6.79 -8.76
CA ASN A 176 0.50 -5.34 -9.00
C ASN A 176 1.70 -4.80 -9.83
N LYS A 177 1.83 -3.47 -9.98
CA LYS A 177 2.92 -2.79 -10.74
C LYS A 177 4.32 -3.33 -10.40
N TYR A 178 4.63 -3.51 -9.12
CA TYR A 178 5.97 -3.85 -8.62
C TYR A 178 6.17 -5.35 -8.37
N SER A 179 5.09 -6.06 -8.00
CA SER A 179 5.15 -7.47 -7.57
C SER A 179 4.72 -8.46 -8.65
N LYS A 180 5.00 -8.16 -9.93
CA LYS A 180 4.50 -8.91 -11.11
C LYS A 180 5.44 -10.04 -11.58
N LYS A 181 6.11 -10.73 -10.66
CA LYS A 181 7.09 -11.78 -10.97
C LYS A 181 6.94 -12.96 -10.01
N SER A 182 7.21 -14.17 -10.51
CA SER A 182 7.31 -15.39 -9.70
C SER A 182 8.45 -16.27 -10.23
N THR A 183 8.99 -17.12 -9.36
CA THR A 183 9.96 -18.18 -9.67
C THR A 183 9.30 -19.46 -10.20
N ARG A 184 7.97 -19.62 -10.00
CA ARG A 184 7.20 -20.80 -10.43
C ARG A 184 6.37 -20.53 -11.69
N ASN A 185 5.57 -19.46 -11.66
CA ASN A 185 4.56 -19.20 -12.70
C ASN A 185 4.89 -17.94 -13.51
N SER A 186 4.70 -17.99 -14.82
CA SER A 186 4.81 -16.81 -15.68
C SER A 186 3.55 -15.93 -15.56
N PRO A 187 3.65 -14.59 -15.47
CA PRO A 187 2.50 -13.68 -15.54
C PRO A 187 1.62 -13.84 -16.79
N ALA A 188 2.09 -14.58 -17.80
CA ALA A 188 1.35 -15.00 -18.98
C ALA A 188 0.28 -16.10 -18.71
N THR A 189 0.46 -16.97 -17.73
CA THR A 189 -0.48 -18.08 -17.44
C THR A 189 -1.66 -17.62 -16.57
N THR A 190 -2.62 -18.51 -16.32
CA THR A 190 -3.67 -18.34 -15.30
C THR A 190 -3.13 -18.49 -13.89
N ASP A 191 -2.12 -19.33 -13.71
CA ASP A 191 -1.72 -19.87 -12.41
C ASP A 191 -0.85 -18.88 -11.63
N PHE A 192 -0.33 -17.85 -12.31
CA PHE A 192 0.21 -16.63 -11.69
C PHE A 192 -0.88 -15.70 -11.12
N TRP A 193 -2.15 -15.88 -11.50
CA TRP A 193 -3.28 -15.05 -11.06
C TRP A 193 -4.29 -15.83 -10.22
N ASP A 194 -4.00 -17.07 -9.82
CA ASP A 194 -4.89 -17.91 -9.02
C ASP A 194 -4.79 -17.62 -7.51
N PHE A 195 -4.61 -16.34 -7.15
CA PHE A 195 -4.47 -15.84 -5.78
C PHE A 195 -5.64 -14.93 -5.36
N SER A 196 -5.79 -14.74 -4.06
CA SER A 196 -6.86 -13.98 -3.41
C SER A 196 -6.37 -13.37 -2.08
N ILE A 197 -7.30 -12.95 -1.21
CA ILE A 197 -7.00 -12.49 0.16
C ILE A 197 -6.26 -13.56 0.98
N ASP A 198 -6.54 -14.84 0.73
CA ASP A 198 -5.92 -15.97 1.43
C ASP A 198 -4.41 -16.02 1.21
N GLU A 199 -3.96 -15.93 -0.04
CA GLU A 199 -2.55 -15.90 -0.40
C GLU A 199 -1.84 -14.65 0.12
N PHE A 200 -2.50 -13.49 0.15
CA PHE A 200 -1.93 -12.30 0.80
C PHE A 200 -1.74 -12.54 2.32
N ALA A 201 -2.67 -13.25 2.96
CA ALA A 201 -2.67 -13.51 4.40
C ALA A 201 -1.69 -14.61 4.82
N PHE A 202 -1.52 -15.65 4.00
CA PHE A 202 -0.59 -16.77 4.23
C PHE A 202 0.87 -16.42 3.87
N HIS A 203 1.08 -15.52 2.91
CA HIS A 203 2.40 -15.31 2.28
C HIS A 203 2.81 -13.83 2.21
N ASP A 204 2.08 -12.97 1.50
CA ASP A 204 2.56 -11.59 1.23
C ASP A 204 2.79 -10.79 2.52
N ILE A 205 1.82 -10.79 3.45
CA ILE A 205 1.96 -10.07 4.72
C ILE A 205 3.00 -10.72 5.65
N PRO A 206 2.94 -12.04 5.96
CA PRO A 206 3.91 -12.64 6.87
C PRO A 206 5.35 -12.60 6.36
N ASP A 207 5.59 -12.87 5.08
CA ASP A 207 6.95 -12.93 4.52
C ASP A 207 7.55 -11.53 4.33
N SER A 208 6.73 -10.52 4.01
CA SER A 208 7.17 -9.11 4.02
C SER A 208 7.60 -8.65 5.42
N ILE A 209 6.80 -8.94 6.45
CA ILE A 209 7.12 -8.55 7.83
C ILE A 209 8.35 -9.30 8.33
N GLU A 210 8.51 -10.58 8.00
CA GLU A 210 9.70 -11.37 8.34
C GLU A 210 10.96 -10.77 7.70
N TYR A 211 10.91 -10.43 6.40
CA TYR A 211 12.02 -9.79 5.70
C TYR A 211 12.39 -8.43 6.29
N ILE A 212 11.41 -7.57 6.58
CA ILE A 212 11.65 -6.24 7.16
C ILE A 212 12.37 -6.36 8.51
N LEU A 213 11.95 -7.29 9.37
CA LEU A 213 12.56 -7.50 10.68
C LEU A 213 13.92 -8.21 10.57
N GLU A 214 14.12 -9.07 9.57
CA GLU A 214 15.43 -9.62 9.26
C GLU A 214 16.42 -8.55 8.75
N VAL A 215 16.01 -7.63 7.89
CA VAL A 215 16.88 -6.53 7.40
C VAL A 215 17.19 -5.55 8.52
N THR A 216 16.16 -5.04 9.21
CA THR A 216 16.30 -3.97 10.20
C THR A 216 16.80 -4.45 11.57
N LYS A 217 16.78 -5.76 11.84
CA LYS A 217 17.07 -6.39 13.14
C LYS A 217 16.22 -5.87 14.32
N GLN A 218 15.12 -5.19 14.04
CA GLN A 218 14.14 -4.80 15.06
C GLN A 218 13.35 -6.04 15.53
N PRO A 219 12.91 -6.11 16.80
CA PRO A 219 12.13 -7.24 17.30
C PRO A 219 10.67 -7.24 16.80
N SER A 220 10.16 -6.06 16.46
CA SER A 220 8.78 -5.80 16.08
C SER A 220 8.68 -4.53 15.22
N LEU A 221 7.55 -4.36 14.53
CA LEU A 221 7.21 -3.16 13.76
C LEU A 221 5.77 -2.73 13.99
N SER A 222 5.44 -1.50 13.60
CA SER A 222 4.05 -1.02 13.56
C SER A 222 3.46 -1.14 12.15
N TYR A 223 2.22 -1.58 12.03
CA TYR A 223 1.53 -1.78 10.74
C TYR A 223 0.47 -0.70 10.52
N ILE A 224 0.44 -0.07 9.33
CA ILE A 224 -0.61 0.86 8.91
C ILE A 224 -1.26 0.32 7.63
N GLY A 225 -2.47 -0.21 7.75
CA GLY A 225 -3.25 -0.67 6.59
C GLY A 225 -4.20 0.42 6.09
N PHE A 226 -4.37 0.52 4.77
CA PHE A 226 -5.47 1.25 4.15
C PHE A 226 -6.38 0.30 3.37
N SER A 227 -7.70 0.38 3.54
CA SER A 227 -8.68 -0.38 2.74
C SER A 227 -8.40 -1.90 2.77
N GLN A 228 -8.21 -2.58 1.63
CA GLN A 228 -7.79 -3.99 1.60
C GLN A 228 -6.49 -4.26 2.37
N GLY A 229 -5.59 -3.29 2.53
CA GLY A 229 -4.41 -3.40 3.40
C GLY A 229 -4.79 -3.74 4.84
N THR A 230 -5.91 -3.21 5.34
CA THR A 230 -6.42 -3.62 6.66
C THR A 230 -6.96 -5.05 6.63
N ALA A 231 -7.68 -5.44 5.57
CA ALA A 231 -8.24 -6.78 5.42
C ALA A 231 -7.15 -7.86 5.44
N GLN A 232 -6.05 -7.62 4.72
CA GLN A 232 -4.88 -8.51 4.67
C GLN A 232 -4.25 -8.70 6.07
N ALA A 233 -4.10 -7.61 6.84
CA ALA A 233 -3.62 -7.70 8.23
C ALA A 233 -4.62 -8.39 9.17
N PHE A 234 -5.92 -8.10 9.09
CA PHE A 234 -6.95 -8.82 9.86
C PHE A 234 -6.92 -10.33 9.58
N ALA A 235 -6.78 -10.71 8.30
CA ALA A 235 -6.64 -12.09 7.89
C ALA A 235 -5.36 -12.72 8.48
N ALA A 236 -4.18 -12.20 8.14
CA ALA A 236 -2.88 -12.73 8.56
C ALA A 236 -2.76 -12.83 10.09
N LEU A 237 -3.12 -11.77 10.83
CA LEU A 237 -3.03 -11.75 12.29
C LEU A 237 -4.06 -12.67 12.96
N SER A 238 -5.18 -13.00 12.31
CA SER A 238 -6.13 -13.97 12.86
C SER A 238 -5.64 -15.43 12.79
N ILE A 239 -4.78 -15.75 11.82
CA ILE A 239 -4.28 -17.11 11.53
C ILE A 239 -2.82 -17.35 11.93
N HIS A 240 -2.02 -16.31 12.19
CA HIS A 240 -0.61 -16.41 12.59
C HIS A 240 -0.35 -15.88 14.02
N PRO A 241 -0.51 -16.70 15.08
CA PRO A 241 -0.28 -16.29 16.48
C PRO A 241 1.14 -15.80 16.80
N THR A 242 2.13 -16.18 15.99
CA THR A 242 3.52 -15.70 16.08
C THR A 242 3.70 -14.31 15.46
N LEU A 243 3.04 -14.01 14.35
CA LEU A 243 3.11 -12.70 13.68
C LEU A 243 2.60 -11.57 14.60
N ASN A 244 1.62 -11.88 15.45
CA ASN A 244 1.11 -10.94 16.46
C ASN A 244 2.13 -10.55 17.54
N GLN A 245 3.22 -11.31 17.70
CA GLN A 245 4.31 -11.00 18.63
C GLN A 245 5.37 -10.10 17.96
N LYS A 246 5.29 -9.93 16.64
CA LYS A 246 6.14 -9.09 15.80
C LYS A 246 5.48 -7.75 15.41
N LEU A 247 4.25 -7.52 15.86
CA LEU A 247 3.51 -6.27 15.63
C LEU A 247 3.27 -5.53 16.95
N ASP A 248 3.84 -4.33 17.03
CA ASP A 248 3.65 -3.35 18.10
C ASP A 248 2.19 -2.86 18.15
N VAL A 249 1.68 -2.40 17.01
CA VAL A 249 0.30 -1.94 16.81
C VAL A 249 -0.11 -2.13 15.35
N PHE A 250 -1.40 -2.38 15.15
CA PHE A 250 -2.05 -2.31 13.84
C PHE A 250 -2.99 -1.10 13.80
N VAL A 251 -2.60 -0.07 13.05
CA VAL A 251 -3.44 1.07 12.68
C VAL A 251 -4.16 0.75 11.38
N ALA A 252 -5.47 0.97 11.33
CA ALA A 252 -6.34 0.55 10.23
C ALA A 252 -7.19 1.73 9.72
N LEU A 253 -6.79 2.28 8.57
CA LEU A 253 -7.42 3.41 7.89
C LEU A 253 -8.46 2.92 6.88
N ALA A 254 -9.66 3.51 6.88
CA ALA A 254 -10.80 3.11 6.03
C ALA A 254 -11.01 1.58 5.95
N PRO A 255 -11.18 0.91 7.11
CA PRO A 255 -10.98 -0.53 7.24
C PRO A 255 -12.02 -1.39 6.52
N ALA A 256 -11.55 -2.28 5.64
CA ALA A 256 -12.39 -3.23 4.92
C ALA A 256 -12.43 -4.62 5.61
N MET A 257 -13.64 -5.15 5.84
CA MET A 257 -13.83 -6.49 6.42
C MET A 257 -15.08 -7.22 5.89
N SER A 258 -16.26 -6.59 5.98
CA SER A 258 -17.51 -7.14 5.44
C SER A 258 -18.44 -5.99 5.04
N PRO A 259 -18.18 -5.29 3.91
CA PRO A 259 -19.00 -4.20 3.43
C PRO A 259 -20.47 -4.59 3.28
N ALA A 260 -21.39 -3.65 3.53
CA ALA A 260 -22.82 -3.92 3.51
C ALA A 260 -23.38 -4.26 2.11
N GLY A 261 -22.70 -3.78 1.06
CA GLY A 261 -23.00 -3.91 -0.36
C GLY A 261 -22.20 -2.87 -1.18
N LEU A 262 -22.54 -2.70 -2.46
CA LEU A 262 -22.21 -1.50 -3.23
C LEU A 262 -23.46 -0.62 -3.33
N TYR A 263 -23.30 0.69 -3.49
CA TYR A 263 -24.43 1.59 -3.67
C TYR A 263 -25.16 1.35 -5.00
N ASN A 264 -24.43 0.88 -6.01
CA ASN A 264 -24.98 0.64 -7.34
C ASN A 264 -25.75 -0.69 -7.43
N GLY A 265 -27.08 -0.63 -7.60
CA GLY A 265 -27.91 -1.83 -7.77
C GLY A 265 -27.57 -2.70 -8.99
N ILE A 266 -26.95 -2.16 -10.05
CA ILE A 266 -26.51 -2.96 -11.21
C ILE A 266 -25.24 -3.76 -10.87
N VAL A 267 -24.28 -3.12 -10.22
CA VAL A 267 -23.01 -3.79 -9.86
C VAL A 267 -23.19 -4.71 -8.65
N ASP A 268 -24.09 -4.37 -7.72
CA ASP A 268 -24.55 -5.27 -6.67
C ASP A 268 -25.22 -6.55 -7.25
N ALA A 269 -26.01 -6.44 -8.34
CA ALA A 269 -26.51 -7.61 -9.07
C ALA A 269 -25.38 -8.45 -9.70
N LEU A 270 -24.29 -7.83 -10.16
CA LEU A 270 -23.10 -8.54 -10.62
C LEU A 270 -22.32 -9.21 -9.48
N MET A 271 -22.23 -8.58 -8.29
CA MET A 271 -21.64 -9.21 -7.09
C MET A 271 -22.45 -10.41 -6.59
N LYS A 272 -23.77 -10.34 -6.71
CA LYS A 272 -24.71 -11.44 -6.41
C LYS A 272 -24.66 -12.58 -7.45
N ALA A 273 -24.07 -12.36 -8.62
CA ALA A 273 -23.90 -13.40 -9.64
C ALA A 273 -22.96 -14.52 -9.14
N SER A 274 -22.92 -15.63 -9.86
CA SER A 274 -21.99 -16.72 -9.51
C SER A 274 -20.56 -16.40 -9.98
N PRO A 275 -19.51 -16.91 -9.31
CA PRO A 275 -18.12 -16.70 -9.71
C PRO A 275 -17.84 -17.04 -11.17
N GLN A 276 -18.51 -18.05 -11.72
CA GLN A 276 -18.35 -18.44 -13.11
C GLN A 276 -18.76 -17.32 -14.09
N VAL A 277 -19.74 -16.47 -13.73
CA VAL A 277 -20.12 -15.28 -14.52
C VAL A 277 -19.02 -14.23 -14.47
N VAL A 278 -18.43 -13.98 -13.30
CA VAL A 278 -17.36 -12.99 -13.09
C VAL A 278 -16.06 -13.42 -13.80
N PHE A 279 -15.72 -14.71 -13.76
CA PHE A 279 -14.59 -15.28 -14.50
C PHE A 279 -14.84 -15.39 -16.01
N LEU A 280 -16.08 -15.60 -16.47
CA LEU A 280 -16.44 -15.53 -17.89
C LEU A 280 -16.31 -14.09 -18.42
N ALA A 281 -16.67 -13.11 -17.58
CA ALA A 281 -16.55 -11.70 -17.87
C ALA A 281 -15.07 -11.26 -17.91
N PHE A 282 -14.39 -11.16 -16.76
CA PHE A 282 -13.06 -10.57 -16.66
C PHE A 282 -11.90 -11.53 -16.96
N GLY A 283 -12.19 -12.80 -17.28
CA GLY A 283 -11.19 -13.85 -17.41
C GLY A 283 -10.60 -14.29 -16.06
N ARG A 284 -9.67 -15.24 -16.10
CA ARG A 284 -8.96 -15.81 -14.94
C ARG A 284 -7.55 -15.21 -14.75
N ARG A 285 -7.34 -13.95 -15.11
CA ARG A 285 -6.02 -13.27 -15.02
C ARG A 285 -6.16 -11.90 -14.34
N SER A 286 -5.40 -10.90 -14.79
CA SER A 286 -5.53 -9.51 -14.34
C SER A 286 -6.90 -8.91 -14.69
N ILE A 287 -7.60 -8.35 -13.70
CA ILE A 287 -8.78 -7.49 -13.92
C ILE A 287 -8.36 -6.05 -14.28
N LEU A 288 -9.27 -5.27 -14.87
CA LEU A 288 -9.08 -3.85 -15.26
C LEU A 288 -7.82 -3.59 -16.11
N SER A 289 -7.54 -4.47 -17.07
CA SER A 289 -6.39 -4.34 -17.97
C SER A 289 -6.42 -3.09 -18.87
N SER A 290 -7.60 -2.56 -19.19
CA SER A 290 -7.72 -1.37 -20.05
C SER A 290 -7.41 -0.03 -19.36
N THR A 291 -7.38 0.05 -18.03
CA THR A 291 -7.22 1.33 -17.30
C THR A 291 -5.97 2.10 -17.70
N ALA A 292 -4.84 1.40 -17.92
CA ALA A 292 -3.59 2.01 -18.37
C ALA A 292 -3.69 2.61 -19.81
N MET A 293 -4.50 2.02 -20.70
CA MET A 293 -4.80 2.63 -21.99
C MET A 293 -5.69 3.86 -21.81
N TRP A 294 -6.74 3.78 -20.99
CA TRP A 294 -7.63 4.91 -20.75
C TRP A 294 -6.87 6.12 -20.20
N GLN A 295 -5.92 5.88 -19.30
CA GLN A 295 -4.98 6.89 -18.79
C GLN A 295 -4.06 7.47 -19.88
N ALA A 296 -3.53 6.65 -20.78
CA ALA A 296 -2.66 7.10 -21.88
C ALA A 296 -3.40 7.82 -23.01
N ILE A 297 -4.69 7.51 -23.24
CA ILE A 297 -5.49 8.02 -24.36
C ILE A 297 -6.34 9.24 -23.97
N LEU A 298 -6.78 9.37 -22.71
CA LEU A 298 -7.70 10.43 -22.31
C LEU A 298 -6.94 11.63 -21.74
N TYR A 299 -7.30 12.83 -22.19
CA TYR A 299 -6.82 14.08 -21.60
C TYR A 299 -7.10 14.10 -20.07
N PRO A 300 -6.12 14.36 -19.18
CA PRO A 300 -6.24 13.97 -17.76
C PRO A 300 -7.47 14.49 -17.00
N PRO A 301 -7.99 15.72 -17.23
CA PRO A 301 -9.27 16.15 -16.67
C PRO A 301 -10.48 15.29 -17.04
N ILE A 302 -10.50 14.66 -18.22
CA ILE A 302 -11.54 13.71 -18.62
C ILE A 302 -11.35 12.37 -17.88
N PHE A 303 -10.12 11.87 -17.80
CA PHE A 303 -9.80 10.65 -17.03
C PHE A 303 -10.21 10.80 -15.56
N VAL A 304 -9.84 11.92 -14.93
CA VAL A 304 -10.27 12.25 -13.56
C VAL A 304 -11.79 12.33 -13.44
N ARG A 305 -12.48 12.95 -14.42
CA ARG A 305 -13.93 13.06 -14.37
C ARG A 305 -14.64 11.71 -14.53
N ILE A 306 -14.09 10.79 -15.32
CA ILE A 306 -14.60 9.41 -15.44
C ILE A 306 -14.40 8.64 -14.14
N ILE A 307 -13.27 8.81 -13.46
CA ILE A 307 -13.04 8.22 -12.14
C ILE A 307 -14.02 8.80 -11.11
N ASP A 308 -14.16 10.12 -11.01
CA ASP A 308 -15.14 10.78 -10.12
C ASP A 308 -16.57 10.26 -10.34
N ILE A 309 -17.00 10.16 -11.61
CA ILE A 309 -18.30 9.60 -11.97
C ILE A 309 -18.40 8.13 -11.55
N SER A 310 -17.34 7.33 -11.74
CA SER A 310 -17.33 5.91 -11.38
C SER A 310 -17.40 5.70 -9.87
N LEU A 311 -16.61 6.43 -9.09
CA LEU A 311 -16.61 6.37 -7.62
C LEU A 311 -17.98 6.77 -7.06
N ARG A 312 -18.55 7.87 -7.56
CA ARG A 312 -19.92 8.31 -7.19
C ARG A 312 -20.99 7.31 -7.60
N THR A 313 -20.86 6.69 -8.78
CA THR A 313 -21.83 5.72 -9.30
C THR A 313 -21.78 4.39 -8.56
N LEU A 314 -20.61 3.94 -8.09
CA LEU A 314 -20.38 2.65 -7.43
C LEU A 314 -20.58 2.70 -5.91
N PHE A 315 -20.05 3.73 -5.27
CA PHE A 315 -19.90 3.83 -3.81
C PHE A 315 -20.60 5.06 -3.19
N ASN A 316 -21.25 5.91 -4.01
CA ASN A 316 -21.81 7.21 -3.59
C ASN A 316 -20.77 8.23 -3.09
N TRP A 317 -19.47 8.02 -3.36
CA TRP A 317 -18.42 8.98 -3.00
C TRP A 317 -18.47 10.24 -3.88
N THR A 318 -18.47 11.39 -3.25
CA THR A 318 -18.45 12.71 -3.90
C THR A 318 -17.06 13.12 -4.33
N GLY A 319 -16.04 12.73 -3.56
CA GLY A 319 -14.65 13.16 -3.67
C GLY A 319 -14.46 14.66 -3.44
N GLU A 320 -15.25 15.28 -2.56
CA GLU A 320 -15.25 16.75 -2.35
C GLU A 320 -14.12 17.24 -1.42
N ASN A 321 -13.62 16.40 -0.51
CA ASN A 321 -12.47 16.72 0.35
C ASN A 321 -11.10 16.65 -0.38
N ILE A 322 -11.08 16.11 -1.61
CA ILE A 322 -9.86 15.95 -2.43
C ILE A 322 -9.83 17.02 -3.53
N SER A 323 -8.86 17.93 -3.48
CA SER A 323 -8.78 19.04 -4.43
C SER A 323 -8.60 18.56 -5.88
N GLN A 324 -9.15 19.30 -6.85
CA GLN A 324 -9.02 18.97 -8.28
C GLN A 324 -7.55 18.87 -8.76
N HIS A 325 -6.63 19.58 -8.11
CA HIS A 325 -5.19 19.49 -8.38
C HIS A 325 -4.60 18.18 -7.83
N GLN A 326 -4.98 17.78 -6.62
CA GLN A 326 -4.61 16.50 -6.04
C GLN A 326 -5.16 15.31 -6.85
N LYS A 327 -6.40 15.40 -7.37
CA LYS A 327 -6.96 14.37 -8.26
C LYS A 327 -6.18 14.23 -9.58
N LEU A 328 -5.79 15.36 -10.18
CA LEU A 328 -5.00 15.37 -11.42
C LEU A 328 -3.60 14.77 -11.23
N ALA A 329 -3.01 14.95 -10.04
CA ALA A 329 -1.72 14.36 -9.69
C ALA A 329 -1.81 12.86 -9.36
N ALA A 330 -2.77 12.46 -8.51
CA ALA A 330 -2.78 11.12 -7.91
C ALA A 330 -3.55 10.05 -8.69
N TYR A 331 -4.60 10.42 -9.45
CA TYR A 331 -5.41 9.42 -10.14
C TYR A 331 -4.65 8.60 -11.22
N PRO A 332 -3.59 9.11 -11.87
CA PRO A 332 -2.64 8.29 -12.65
C PRO A 332 -1.95 7.14 -11.90
N HIS A 333 -1.89 7.19 -10.57
CA HIS A 333 -1.28 6.16 -9.70
C HIS A 333 -2.32 5.37 -8.89
N LEU A 334 -3.60 5.75 -8.94
CA LEU A 334 -4.68 5.15 -8.16
C LEU A 334 -4.87 3.65 -8.47
N TYR A 335 -4.63 3.22 -9.71
CA TYR A 335 -4.99 1.88 -10.18
C TYR A 335 -3.79 1.02 -10.57
N SER A 336 -3.73 -0.16 -9.98
CA SER A 336 -2.78 -1.23 -10.28
C SER A 336 -3.47 -2.59 -10.42
N PHE A 337 -2.79 -3.55 -11.04
CA PHE A 337 -3.39 -4.85 -11.36
C PHE A 337 -3.61 -5.72 -10.11
N THR A 338 -4.66 -6.53 -10.15
CA THR A 338 -4.84 -7.68 -9.24
C THR A 338 -5.57 -8.82 -9.96
N SER A 339 -5.65 -9.99 -9.35
CA SER A 339 -6.36 -11.13 -9.93
C SER A 339 -7.88 -10.94 -9.95
N THR A 340 -8.56 -11.47 -10.96
CA THR A 340 -10.03 -11.61 -10.93
C THR A 340 -10.48 -12.43 -9.71
N LYS A 341 -9.70 -13.42 -9.27
CA LYS A 341 -10.00 -14.24 -8.07
C LYS A 341 -10.04 -13.40 -6.79
N SER A 342 -9.19 -12.39 -6.61
CA SER A 342 -9.26 -11.45 -5.48
C SER A 342 -10.57 -10.66 -5.45
N VAL A 343 -11.07 -10.24 -6.63
CA VAL A 343 -12.34 -9.51 -6.73
C VAL A 343 -13.55 -10.44 -6.54
N VAL A 344 -13.48 -11.67 -7.05
CA VAL A 344 -14.46 -12.72 -6.76
C VAL A 344 -14.51 -13.02 -5.25
N HIS A 345 -13.37 -13.06 -4.57
CA HIS A 345 -13.30 -13.24 -3.13
C HIS A 345 -14.05 -12.12 -2.38
N TRP A 346 -13.79 -10.85 -2.73
CA TRP A 346 -14.56 -9.72 -2.16
C TRP A 346 -16.07 -9.86 -2.38
N PHE A 347 -16.51 -10.30 -3.56
CA PHE A 347 -17.93 -10.54 -3.82
C PHE A 347 -18.50 -11.69 -2.97
N GLN A 348 -17.73 -12.76 -2.71
CA GLN A 348 -18.12 -13.82 -1.77
C GLN A 348 -18.29 -13.28 -0.34
N ILE A 349 -17.34 -12.49 0.15
CA ILE A 349 -17.35 -11.86 1.49
C ILE A 349 -18.58 -10.96 1.67
N ILE A 350 -18.84 -10.07 0.71
CA ILE A 350 -19.98 -9.14 0.73
C ILE A 350 -21.31 -9.91 0.67
N ARG A 351 -21.44 -10.86 -0.26
CA ARG A 351 -22.63 -11.71 -0.43
C ARG A 351 -22.94 -12.54 0.82
N ASN A 352 -21.92 -13.11 1.44
CA ASN A 352 -22.07 -13.97 2.62
C ASN A 352 -22.12 -13.17 3.94
N LYS A 353 -21.89 -11.85 3.91
CA LYS A 353 -21.77 -10.93 5.07
C LYS A 353 -20.86 -11.49 6.16
N ALA A 354 -19.70 -11.97 5.71
CA ALA A 354 -18.75 -12.70 6.52
C ALA A 354 -17.33 -12.48 5.99
N PHE A 355 -16.42 -12.09 6.87
CA PHE A 355 -14.99 -12.16 6.55
C PHE A 355 -14.54 -13.62 6.64
N GLN A 356 -14.19 -14.18 5.50
CA GLN A 356 -13.97 -15.61 5.30
C GLN A 356 -12.84 -15.83 4.29
N MET A 357 -12.36 -17.07 4.23
CA MET A 357 -11.51 -17.58 3.16
C MET A 357 -12.30 -17.82 1.87
N TYR A 358 -11.58 -18.06 0.78
CA TYR A 358 -12.14 -18.24 -0.55
C TYR A 358 -13.02 -19.49 -0.62
N ASP A 359 -14.15 -19.35 -1.30
CA ASP A 359 -15.12 -20.41 -1.54
C ASP A 359 -14.87 -20.98 -2.95
N ASP A 360 -14.12 -22.08 -3.04
CA ASP A 360 -13.94 -22.83 -4.29
C ASP A 360 -15.18 -23.66 -4.67
N GLU A 361 -15.95 -24.12 -3.67
CA GLU A 361 -17.14 -24.95 -3.85
C GLU A 361 -18.43 -24.14 -4.04
N VAL A 362 -18.37 -22.94 -4.66
CA VAL A 362 -19.58 -22.15 -4.96
C VAL A 362 -20.46 -22.90 -5.97
N GLY A 363 -21.40 -23.66 -5.39
CA GLY A 363 -22.21 -24.66 -6.07
C GLY A 363 -22.80 -24.15 -7.37
N GLY A 364 -22.51 -24.89 -8.45
CA GLY A 364 -23.02 -24.59 -9.78
C GLY A 364 -24.55 -24.51 -9.83
N PRO A 365 -25.13 -23.95 -10.90
CA PRO A 365 -26.58 -23.69 -10.99
C PRO A 365 -27.47 -24.94 -10.87
N LEU A 366 -26.89 -26.14 -10.99
CA LEU A 366 -27.57 -27.44 -10.83
C LEU A 366 -27.44 -28.06 -9.42
N ALA A 367 -26.86 -27.35 -8.44
CA ALA A 367 -26.72 -27.80 -7.05
C ALA A 367 -28.08 -27.76 -6.32
N VAL A 368 -28.97 -28.70 -6.65
CA VAL A 368 -30.30 -28.87 -6.01
C VAL A 368 -30.14 -29.61 -4.68
N GLY A 369 -29.58 -28.91 -3.69
CA GLY A 369 -29.33 -29.45 -2.36
C GLY A 369 -28.94 -28.37 -1.37
N ASN A 370 -29.24 -28.57 -0.08
CA ASN A 370 -28.88 -27.61 0.96
C ASN A 370 -27.42 -27.82 1.44
N ASN A 371 -26.44 -27.58 0.55
CA ASN A 371 -25.01 -27.81 0.81
C ASN A 371 -24.51 -27.14 2.09
N SER A 372 -25.14 -26.04 2.53
CA SER A 372 -24.83 -25.32 3.77
C SER A 372 -24.84 -26.17 5.06
N ARG A 373 -25.43 -27.39 5.01
CA ARG A 373 -25.40 -28.35 6.12
C ARG A 373 -24.08 -29.15 6.22
N TYR A 374 -23.36 -29.30 5.11
CA TYR A 374 -22.17 -30.16 5.01
C TYR A 374 -20.91 -29.39 4.62
N TYR A 375 -21.05 -28.28 3.90
CA TYR A 375 -19.96 -27.38 3.53
C TYR A 375 -20.28 -25.96 3.99
N LYS A 376 -19.26 -25.27 4.53
CA LYS A 376 -19.29 -23.83 4.83
C LYS A 376 -17.87 -23.29 4.76
N PRO A 377 -17.60 -22.20 4.01
CA PRO A 377 -16.29 -21.56 3.98
C PRO A 377 -15.79 -21.17 5.38
N VAL A 378 -14.49 -21.34 5.60
CA VAL A 378 -13.84 -21.03 6.88
C VAL A 378 -13.84 -19.53 7.10
N ARG A 379 -14.32 -19.08 8.27
CA ARG A 379 -14.26 -17.65 8.65
C ARG A 379 -12.90 -17.31 9.22
N TYR A 380 -12.37 -16.14 8.89
CA TYR A 380 -11.19 -15.59 9.55
C TYR A 380 -11.49 -15.33 11.03
N PRO A 381 -10.75 -15.95 11.98
CA PRO A 381 -11.09 -15.88 13.39
C PRO A 381 -10.53 -14.59 14.03
N THR A 382 -10.93 -13.42 13.52
CA THR A 382 -10.36 -12.10 13.85
C THR A 382 -10.42 -11.72 15.34
N ARG A 383 -11.32 -12.32 16.13
CA ARG A 383 -11.29 -12.21 17.61
C ARG A 383 -10.01 -12.76 18.26
N ASN A 384 -9.23 -13.58 17.57
CA ASN A 384 -7.97 -14.15 18.06
C ASN A 384 -6.79 -13.17 18.00
N ILE A 385 -6.93 -12.02 17.33
CA ILE A 385 -5.83 -11.07 17.10
C ILE A 385 -5.26 -10.57 18.44
N ARG A 386 -3.96 -10.79 18.63
CA ARG A 386 -3.19 -10.52 19.85
C ARG A 386 -2.48 -9.17 19.85
N SER A 387 -2.19 -8.56 18.71
CA SER A 387 -1.70 -7.17 18.64
C SER A 387 -2.78 -6.14 19.05
N PRO A 388 -2.40 -4.94 19.52
CA PRO A 388 -3.30 -3.78 19.62
C PRO A 388 -3.84 -3.37 18.25
N ILE A 389 -5.09 -2.90 18.20
CA ILE A 389 -5.75 -2.43 16.97
C ILE A 389 -6.30 -1.01 17.21
N VAL A 390 -5.99 -0.08 16.31
CA VAL A 390 -6.55 1.27 16.27
C VAL A 390 -7.24 1.48 14.92
N LEU A 391 -8.57 1.49 14.92
CA LEU A 391 -9.38 1.78 13.74
C LEU A 391 -9.56 3.29 13.59
N ILE A 392 -9.39 3.80 12.37
CA ILE A 392 -9.79 5.16 11.98
C ILE A 392 -10.63 5.04 10.70
N TYR A 393 -11.91 5.43 10.75
CA TYR A 393 -12.84 5.29 9.63
C TYR A 393 -13.60 6.59 9.32
N GLY A 394 -14.07 6.71 8.09
CA GLY A 394 -14.83 7.87 7.63
C GLY A 394 -16.34 7.66 7.83
N GLY A 395 -17.03 8.64 8.41
CA GLY A 395 -18.48 8.57 8.62
C GLY A 395 -19.31 8.57 7.32
N SER A 396 -18.70 8.98 6.20
CA SER A 396 -19.29 8.95 4.85
C SER A 396 -18.80 7.75 4.01
N ASP A 397 -17.96 6.86 4.55
CA ASP A 397 -17.44 5.71 3.82
C ASP A 397 -18.43 4.54 3.77
N SER A 398 -19.13 4.43 2.64
CA SER A 398 -20.07 3.34 2.31
C SER A 398 -19.55 1.91 2.48
N LEU A 399 -18.22 1.68 2.52
CA LEU A 399 -17.65 0.35 2.65
C LEU A 399 -17.48 -0.10 4.12
N VAL A 400 -17.55 0.81 5.09
CA VAL A 400 -17.26 0.52 6.50
C VAL A 400 -18.55 0.29 7.31
N ASP A 401 -18.96 -0.97 7.45
CA ASP A 401 -19.94 -1.36 8.48
C ASP A 401 -19.22 -1.55 9.83
N ILE A 402 -19.02 -0.44 10.55
CA ILE A 402 -18.39 -0.41 11.88
C ILE A 402 -19.15 -1.31 12.88
N GLY A 403 -20.48 -1.42 12.75
CA GLY A 403 -21.33 -2.22 13.62
C GLY A 403 -21.15 -3.72 13.42
N VAL A 404 -20.93 -4.20 12.19
CA VAL A 404 -20.49 -5.58 11.89
C VAL A 404 -19.05 -5.79 12.36
N MET A 405 -18.14 -4.90 11.99
CA MET A 405 -16.71 -5.07 12.23
C MET A 405 -16.37 -5.18 13.74
N LEU A 406 -16.93 -4.31 14.59
CA LEU A 406 -16.70 -4.38 16.05
C LEU A 406 -17.31 -5.61 16.73
N ARG A 407 -18.22 -6.34 16.07
CA ARG A 407 -18.70 -7.65 16.56
C ARG A 407 -17.75 -8.79 16.22
N GLU A 408 -16.99 -8.69 15.12
CA GLU A 408 -16.01 -9.71 14.72
C GLU A 408 -14.62 -9.45 15.33
N LEU A 409 -14.29 -8.22 15.73
CA LEU A 409 -12.99 -7.85 16.29
C LEU A 409 -12.81 -8.12 17.80
N PRO A 410 -11.57 -8.09 18.32
CA PRO A 410 -11.28 -8.12 19.75
C PRO A 410 -11.85 -6.89 20.49
N ARG A 411 -12.40 -7.09 21.69
CA ARG A 411 -13.08 -6.05 22.51
C ARG A 411 -12.23 -4.83 22.91
N ARG A 412 -10.91 -4.90 22.76
CA ARG A 412 -9.93 -3.83 23.08
C ARG A 412 -9.53 -2.99 21.87
N THR A 413 -10.22 -3.16 20.74
CA THR A 413 -9.99 -2.36 19.54
C THR A 413 -10.37 -0.90 19.82
N THR A 414 -9.42 0.01 19.69
CA THR A 414 -9.67 1.46 19.79
C THR A 414 -10.28 1.94 18.48
N VAL A 415 -11.18 2.93 18.54
CA VAL A 415 -11.95 3.40 17.39
C VAL A 415 -11.97 4.92 17.36
N ARG A 416 -11.73 5.50 16.18
CA ARG A 416 -11.94 6.91 15.85
C ARG A 416 -12.77 7.02 14.56
N GLU A 417 -13.72 7.95 14.56
CA GLU A 417 -14.51 8.31 13.39
C GLU A 417 -14.10 9.72 12.92
N ILE A 418 -13.92 9.89 11.62
CA ILE A 418 -13.79 11.19 10.96
C ILE A 418 -15.10 11.43 10.18
N PRO A 419 -16.10 12.15 10.74
CA PRO A 419 -17.49 12.02 10.29
C PRO A 419 -17.78 12.38 8.82
N LYS A 420 -16.96 13.27 8.23
CA LYS A 420 -17.11 13.72 6.84
C LYS A 420 -16.29 12.93 5.81
N TYR A 421 -15.43 12.01 6.24
CA TYR A 421 -14.51 11.34 5.32
C TYR A 421 -15.19 10.23 4.54
N GLU A 422 -14.89 10.21 3.25
CA GLU A 422 -15.10 9.11 2.32
C GLU A 422 -13.83 8.24 2.25
N HIS A 423 -13.86 7.16 1.46
CA HIS A 423 -12.81 6.14 1.48
C HIS A 423 -11.41 6.65 1.09
N LEU A 424 -11.31 7.46 0.03
CA LEU A 424 -10.01 7.96 -0.48
C LEU A 424 -9.46 9.17 0.29
N ASP A 425 -10.25 9.75 1.20
CA ASP A 425 -9.85 10.96 1.94
C ASP A 425 -8.67 10.68 2.89
N PHE A 426 -8.60 9.46 3.42
CA PHE A 426 -7.48 8.93 4.21
C PHE A 426 -6.13 8.89 3.48
N LEU A 427 -6.12 9.02 2.15
CA LEU A 427 -4.91 9.17 1.36
C LEU A 427 -4.68 10.64 0.97
N TRP A 428 -5.73 11.34 0.51
CA TRP A 428 -5.55 12.53 -0.34
C TRP A 428 -6.40 13.76 0.04
N ALA A 429 -7.17 13.75 1.12
CA ALA A 429 -7.94 14.93 1.53
C ALA A 429 -7.06 16.13 1.86
N SER A 430 -7.62 17.34 1.78
CA SER A 430 -6.90 18.60 2.08
C SER A 430 -6.53 18.79 3.55
N ASP A 431 -7.17 18.05 4.47
CA ASP A 431 -7.07 18.18 5.92
C ASP A 431 -6.62 16.85 6.61
N VAL A 432 -6.10 15.89 5.84
CA VAL A 432 -5.71 14.54 6.34
C VAL A 432 -4.60 14.60 7.40
N ASN A 433 -3.71 15.58 7.30
CA ASN A 433 -2.67 15.89 8.28
C ASN A 433 -3.23 16.44 9.60
N GLU A 434 -4.39 17.11 9.57
CA GLU A 434 -5.02 17.69 10.75
C GLU A 434 -5.93 16.68 11.45
N LEU A 435 -6.70 15.91 10.66
CA LEU A 435 -7.77 15.03 11.16
C LEU A 435 -7.34 13.57 11.38
N VAL A 436 -6.36 13.04 10.64
CA VAL A 436 -5.96 11.62 10.73
C VAL A 436 -4.61 11.43 11.39
N PHE A 437 -3.61 12.26 11.06
CA PHE A 437 -2.21 11.96 11.39
C PHE A 437 -1.93 11.94 12.89
N ASN A 438 -2.52 12.85 13.66
CA ASN A 438 -2.37 12.86 15.12
C ASN A 438 -2.81 11.52 15.75
N HIS A 439 -3.92 10.92 15.28
CA HIS A 439 -4.37 9.61 15.74
C HIS A 439 -3.47 8.44 15.31
N VAL A 440 -2.67 8.62 14.25
CA VAL A 440 -1.61 7.67 13.88
C VAL A 440 -0.42 7.84 14.83
N TYR A 441 0.02 9.07 15.11
CA TYR A 441 1.13 9.35 16.03
C TYR A 441 0.79 8.90 17.46
N ASP A 442 -0.41 9.22 17.98
CA ASP A 442 -0.96 8.73 19.26
C ASP A 442 -0.80 7.20 19.40
N ALA A 443 -1.06 6.46 18.31
CA ALA A 443 -0.99 5.00 18.28
C ALA A 443 0.46 4.50 18.23
N LEU A 444 1.31 5.11 17.40
CA LEU A 444 2.72 4.73 17.27
C LEU A 444 3.52 5.07 18.54
N GLU A 445 3.33 6.25 19.13
CA GLU A 445 4.04 6.66 20.35
C GLU A 445 3.65 5.79 21.56
N ARG A 446 2.36 5.42 21.65
CA ARG A 446 1.83 4.57 22.74
C ARG A 446 2.26 3.11 22.67
N TYR A 447 2.49 2.56 21.49
CA TYR A 447 2.66 1.11 21.29
C TYR A 447 3.95 0.69 20.58
N ALA A 448 4.65 1.58 19.87
CA ALA A 448 5.88 1.19 19.17
C ALA A 448 7.02 0.96 20.17
N HIS A 449 7.41 -0.30 20.36
CA HIS A 449 8.37 -0.76 21.36
C HIS A 449 9.75 -1.09 20.79
N GLY A 450 9.92 -0.98 19.46
CA GLY A 450 11.22 -1.09 18.78
C GLY A 450 12.28 -0.10 19.30
N GLN A 451 13.55 -0.46 19.11
CA GLN A 451 14.71 0.32 19.56
C GLN A 451 14.91 1.56 18.67
N SER A 452 15.18 2.72 19.29
CA SER A 452 15.52 3.95 18.57
C SER A 452 16.67 4.67 19.26
N THR A 453 17.64 5.14 18.49
CA THR A 453 18.64 6.14 18.91
C THR A 453 18.22 7.56 18.53
N VAL A 454 17.12 7.71 17.79
CA VAL A 454 16.53 8.99 17.41
C VAL A 454 15.44 9.35 18.42
N GLU A 455 15.53 10.54 19.01
CA GLU A 455 14.42 11.14 19.75
C GLU A 455 13.29 11.47 18.78
N ILE A 456 12.11 10.90 19.04
CA ILE A 456 10.87 11.25 18.33
C ILE A 456 10.42 12.60 18.89
N PRO A 457 10.21 13.65 18.07
CA PRO A 457 9.78 14.94 18.58
C PRO A 457 8.37 14.84 19.16
N LEU A 458 8.27 14.80 20.49
CA LEU A 458 7.00 14.81 21.22
C LEU A 458 6.21 16.07 20.86
N GLN A 459 5.18 15.91 20.03
CA GLN A 459 4.18 16.96 19.89
C GLN A 459 3.39 17.02 21.19
N ILE A 460 3.34 18.20 21.81
CA ILE A 460 2.58 18.43 23.04
C ILE A 460 1.13 18.05 22.78
N THR A 461 0.65 17.01 23.45
CA THR A 461 -0.76 16.63 23.40
C THR A 461 -1.61 17.80 23.86
N GLY A 462 -2.65 18.13 23.08
CA GLY A 462 -3.68 19.07 23.54
C GLY A 462 -4.24 18.58 24.88
N PRO A 463 -4.54 19.49 25.83
CA PRO A 463 -4.75 19.11 27.23
C PRO A 463 -5.85 18.05 27.37
N GLU A 464 -5.59 17.04 28.20
CA GLU A 464 -6.63 16.13 28.65
C GLU A 464 -7.74 16.95 29.29
N THR A 465 -8.99 16.76 28.86
CA THR A 465 -10.15 17.52 29.35
C THR A 465 -10.59 17.01 30.72
N ASP A 466 -9.75 17.26 31.72
CA ASP A 466 -10.03 16.92 33.11
C ASP A 466 -11.07 17.88 33.69
N SER A 467 -12.06 17.35 34.42
CA SER A 467 -13.28 18.09 34.70
C SER A 467 -13.16 18.96 35.96
N ASN A 468 -12.67 20.19 35.82
CA ASN A 468 -13.11 21.39 36.56
C ASN A 468 -12.51 22.65 35.90
N GLY A 469 -13.28 23.75 35.86
CA GLY A 469 -12.83 24.99 35.23
C GLY A 469 -12.19 25.96 36.21
N ASP A 470 -11.14 26.66 35.76
CA ASP A 470 -11.12 28.13 35.73
C ASP A 470 -9.99 28.61 34.79
N ASP A 471 -10.29 29.58 33.92
CA ASP A 471 -9.32 30.14 32.95
C ASP A 471 -8.38 31.15 33.62
N GLN A 472 -7.06 30.98 33.45
CA GLN A 472 -6.12 32.09 33.60
C GLN A 472 -4.88 31.98 32.71
N PHE A 473 -4.91 32.69 31.57
CA PHE A 473 -3.77 32.86 30.68
C PHE A 473 -2.61 33.62 31.37
N SER A 474 -1.40 33.06 31.34
CA SER A 474 -0.18 33.86 31.52
C SER A 474 0.96 33.35 30.63
N LEU A 475 1.35 34.18 29.64
CA LEU A 475 2.49 33.91 28.77
C LEU A 475 3.81 34.23 29.48
N ARG A 476 4.82 33.38 29.31
CA ARG A 476 6.23 33.74 29.51
C ARG A 476 7.07 33.18 28.36
N PRO A 477 8.00 33.96 27.79
CA PRO A 477 8.83 33.49 26.69
C PRO A 477 9.92 32.54 27.19
N VAL A 478 10.26 31.55 26.36
CA VAL A 478 11.47 30.74 26.53
C VAL A 478 12.69 31.61 26.22
N LYS A 479 13.76 31.48 27.01
CA LYS A 479 15.08 32.00 26.67
C LYS A 479 15.89 30.92 25.94
N GLU A 480 16.55 31.33 24.87
CA GLU A 480 17.68 30.58 24.31
C GLU A 480 18.90 30.77 25.24
N ASP A 481 19.55 29.69 25.66
CA ASP A 481 20.87 29.73 26.32
C ASP A 481 21.89 28.98 25.44
N ILE A 482 22.52 29.71 24.52
CA ILE A 482 23.62 29.19 23.69
C ILE A 482 24.90 29.16 24.53
N THR A 483 25.26 28.00 25.08
CA THR A 483 26.54 27.83 25.78
C THR A 483 27.58 27.13 24.90
N LEU A 484 28.41 27.93 24.23
CA LEU A 484 29.65 27.47 23.60
C LEU A 484 30.56 26.82 24.66
N ARG A 485 31.08 25.62 24.37
CA ARG A 485 32.19 25.00 25.14
C ARG A 485 33.31 24.60 24.21
N GLU A 486 34.38 25.39 24.22
CA GLU A 486 35.66 25.02 23.62
C GLU A 486 36.25 23.78 24.32
N SER A 487 36.96 22.94 23.55
CA SER A 487 37.71 21.80 24.08
C SER A 487 39.20 21.93 23.67
N PRO A 488 40.17 21.86 24.60
CA PRO A 488 41.56 22.17 24.26
C PRO A 488 42.26 21.08 23.45
N ARG A 489 43.02 21.48 22.42
CA ARG A 489 43.97 20.60 21.73
C ARG A 489 45.11 20.18 22.67
N ARG A 490 45.50 18.91 22.65
CA ARG A 490 46.85 18.46 23.03
C ARG A 490 47.37 17.43 22.03
N HIS A 491 48.51 17.74 21.40
CA HIS A 491 49.36 16.72 20.79
C HIS A 491 50.20 16.03 21.87
N LEU A 492 50.57 14.77 21.64
CA LEU A 492 51.89 14.23 21.98
C LEU A 492 52.20 13.02 21.07
N ARG A 493 53.43 12.50 21.16
CA ARG A 493 54.06 11.63 20.15
C ARG A 493 54.05 10.14 20.50
N THR A 494 54.49 9.37 19.50
CA THR A 494 54.88 7.96 19.47
C THR A 494 55.62 7.45 20.71
N ASP A 495 55.52 6.14 20.98
CA ASP A 495 56.62 5.18 20.76
C ASP A 495 56.15 3.71 20.99
N SER A 496 57.03 2.74 20.80
CA SER A 496 56.71 1.30 20.65
C SER A 496 57.23 0.42 21.79
N MET A 497 56.63 -0.77 22.00
CA MET A 497 57.38 -2.06 22.01
C MET A 497 56.50 -3.34 22.13
N ASN A 498 57.13 -4.49 21.86
CA ASN A 498 56.58 -5.86 21.83
C ASN A 498 56.43 -6.53 23.21
N SER A 499 55.56 -7.55 23.34
CA SER A 499 56.02 -8.95 23.61
C SER A 499 54.94 -10.06 23.71
N ASN A 500 54.99 -10.99 22.74
CA ASN A 500 54.98 -12.47 22.86
C ASN A 500 53.96 -13.29 23.73
N LYS A 501 53.27 -14.18 23.01
CA LYS A 501 53.12 -15.67 23.22
C LYS A 501 52.06 -16.24 24.19
N GLY A 502 51.14 -17.01 23.58
CA GLY A 502 50.50 -18.22 24.12
C GLY A 502 50.07 -19.14 22.96
N ARG A 503 50.27 -20.47 23.06
CA ARG A 503 49.90 -21.47 22.02
C ARG A 503 48.86 -22.44 22.58
N PHE A 504 47.84 -22.82 21.77
CA PHE A 504 47.69 -24.15 21.16
C PHE A 504 46.25 -24.40 20.65
N SER A 505 46.14 -24.82 19.38
CA SER A 505 45.00 -25.56 18.80
C SER A 505 45.41 -27.06 18.67
N PRO A 506 44.67 -28.04 18.08
CA PRO A 506 43.80 -27.95 16.88
C PRO A 506 42.57 -28.90 16.83
N ASN A 507 41.99 -28.98 15.61
CA ASN A 507 41.07 -29.97 15.00
C ASN A 507 39.70 -29.36 14.63
N THR A 508 39.19 -29.45 13.38
CA THR A 508 39.67 -30.08 12.12
C THR A 508 39.02 -29.28 10.98
N LEU A 509 39.74 -28.75 9.97
CA LEU A 509 40.06 -29.35 8.65
C LEU A 509 38.81 -29.90 7.90
N THR A 510 38.56 -29.66 6.60
CA THR A 510 39.40 -29.00 5.55
C THR A 510 38.55 -28.44 4.40
N TYR A 511 39.14 -27.58 3.57
CA TYR A 511 38.72 -27.28 2.18
C TYR A 511 39.99 -27.26 1.30
N GLY A 512 39.87 -27.44 -0.02
CA GLY A 512 41.01 -27.54 -0.97
C GLY A 512 41.45 -28.97 -1.29
N ASP A 513 42.34 -29.25 -2.25
CA ASP A 513 43.07 -28.43 -3.24
C ASP A 513 43.74 -29.38 -4.28
N GLU A 514 44.35 -28.99 -5.41
CA GLU A 514 44.51 -27.66 -6.07
C GLU A 514 43.50 -27.58 -7.27
N ASP A 515 43.75 -27.32 -8.57
CA ASP A 515 44.93 -26.94 -9.37
C ASP A 515 44.55 -26.08 -10.60
N TRP A 516 44.97 -24.81 -10.61
CA TRP A 516 45.91 -24.28 -11.60
C TRP A 516 46.61 -23.05 -11.02
N ARG A 517 47.94 -22.98 -11.13
CA ARG A 517 48.74 -21.80 -10.76
C ARG A 517 49.39 -21.16 -11.98
N ILE A 518 49.58 -19.85 -11.91
CA ILE A 518 50.68 -19.16 -12.61
C ILE A 518 51.67 -18.70 -11.53
N ASP A 519 52.96 -18.93 -11.79
CA ASP A 519 54.09 -18.64 -10.90
C ASP A 519 54.48 -17.15 -10.96
N PRO A 520 54.31 -16.36 -9.88
CA PRO A 520 54.65 -14.94 -9.89
C PRO A 520 56.15 -14.62 -9.93
N SER A 521 57.05 -15.60 -9.78
CA SER A 521 58.50 -15.37 -9.65
C SER A 521 59.21 -14.95 -10.95
N LYS A 522 58.47 -14.65 -12.03
CA LYS A 522 59.00 -14.47 -13.40
C LYS A 522 58.36 -13.33 -14.22
N ALA A 523 57.79 -12.32 -13.59
CA ALA A 523 57.33 -11.09 -14.27
C ALA A 523 58.21 -9.88 -13.88
N PRO A 524 58.43 -8.89 -14.77
CA PRO A 524 59.51 -7.90 -14.61
C PRO A 524 59.13 -6.66 -13.79
N GLU A 525 60.16 -5.90 -13.39
CA GLU A 525 60.05 -4.56 -12.79
C GLU A 525 59.66 -3.49 -13.84
N ASP A 526 58.91 -2.48 -13.37
CA ASP A 526 58.72 -1.12 -13.89
C ASP A 526 58.62 -0.87 -15.41
N VAL A 527 57.37 -0.69 -15.90
CA VAL A 527 57.04 0.22 -17.02
C VAL A 527 55.75 0.98 -16.66
N ASP A 528 55.71 2.27 -16.95
CA ASP A 528 54.69 3.21 -16.44
C ASP A 528 53.93 3.97 -17.57
N LEU A 529 52.68 4.34 -17.23
CA LEU A 529 51.87 5.44 -17.75
C LEU A 529 51.40 5.52 -19.23
N ASP A 530 50.43 6.42 -19.40
CA ASP A 530 50.02 7.13 -20.63
C ASP A 530 49.58 6.34 -21.89
N THR A 531 49.30 5.04 -21.78
CA THR A 531 48.67 4.27 -22.87
C THR A 531 47.47 3.42 -22.44
N LEU A 532 46.32 4.07 -22.18
CA LEU A 532 44.96 3.75 -22.69
C LEU A 532 43.86 4.46 -21.87
N THR A 533 43.38 5.57 -22.44
CA THR A 533 42.08 6.28 -22.23
C THR A 533 41.20 5.90 -21.04
#